data_AF-A0A3D2FB02-F1
#
_entry.id   AF-A0A3D2FB02-F1
#
_cell.length_a   1.000
_cell.length_b   1.000
_cell.length_c   1.000
_cell.angle_alpha   90.00
_cell.angle_beta   90.00
_cell.angle_gamma   90.00
#
_symmetry.space_group_name_H-M   'P 1'
#
loop_
_entity.id
_entity.type
_entity.pdbx_description
1 polymer ?
#
loop_
_entity_poly.entity_id
_entity_poly.type
_entity_poly.pdbx_seq_one_letter_code
_entity_poly.pdbx_strand_id
1 'polypeptide(L)' 'MSAVLTLGKPEHLEKLFAMVTSYHAEAGITLSDEARIAGVAPLLEGIPHGIAYLIGPPRSPIGYIIITFGWS' A
#
# COMPACT_ATOMS: atom_id res chain seq x y z
N MET A 1 -18.69 -11.28 9.22
CA MET A 1 -17.95 -10.01 9.34
C MET A 1 -17.33 -9.74 7.97
N SER A 2 -17.77 -8.72 7.23
CA SER A 2 -17.18 -8.38 5.92
C SER A 2 -16.16 -7.26 6.10
N ALA A 3 -14.99 -7.41 5.48
CA ALA A 3 -14.00 -6.35 5.42
C ALA A 3 -14.34 -5.41 4.24
N VAL A 4 -14.26 -4.10 4.47
CA VAL A 4 -14.39 -3.11 3.40
C VAL A 4 -13.03 -2.97 2.71
N LEU A 5 -13.03 -3.09 1.39
CA LEU A 5 -11.87 -2.84 0.54
C LEU A 5 -12.06 -1.52 -0.21
N THR A 6 -11.15 -0.59 -0.01
CA THR A 6 -11.17 0.72 -0.69
C THR A 6 -9.99 0.81 -1.65
N LEU A 7 -10.25 1.14 -2.91
CA LEU A 7 -9.16 1.38 -3.87
C LEU A 7 -8.30 2.57 -3.42
N GLY A 8 -6.99 2.37 -3.43
CA GLY A 8 -5.99 3.38 -3.11
C GLY A 8 -6.06 4.58 -4.04
N LYS A 9 -5.66 5.73 -3.50
CA LYS A 9 -5.61 7.04 -4.15
C LYS A 9 -4.41 7.82 -3.59
N PRO A 10 -3.93 8.89 -4.24
CA PRO A 10 -2.74 9.60 -3.76
C PRO A 10 -2.88 10.12 -2.31
N GLU A 11 -4.09 10.54 -1.91
CA GLU A 11 -4.41 10.96 -0.53
C GLU A 11 -4.22 9.88 0.54
N HIS A 12 -4.06 8.62 0.15
CA HIS A 12 -3.84 7.48 1.04
C HIS A 12 -2.36 7.17 1.28
N LEU A 13 -1.42 7.91 0.67
CA LEU A 13 0.01 7.60 0.69
C LEU A 13 0.56 7.44 2.11
N GLU A 14 0.30 8.40 2.99
CA GLU A 14 0.83 8.37 4.38
C GLU A 14 0.39 7.11 5.14
N LYS A 15 -0.88 6.73 5.00
CA LYS A 15 -1.45 5.54 5.65
C LYS A 15 -0.88 4.25 5.08
N LEU A 16 -0.79 4.15 3.76
CA LEU A 16 -0.21 2.98 3.10
C LEU A 16 1.27 2.84 3.47
N PHE A 17 2.02 3.94 3.42
CA PHE A 17 3.44 3.97 3.77
C PHE A 17 3.67 3.54 5.21
N ALA A 18 2.88 4.02 6.18
CA ALA A 18 3.01 3.60 7.57
C ALA A 18 2.82 2.07 7.73
N MET A 19 1.79 1.50 7.11
CA MET A 19 1.53 0.05 7.19
C MET A 19 2.60 -0.79 6.49
N VAL A 20 3.05 -0.37 5.31
CA VAL A 20 4.17 -1.02 4.59
C VAL A 20 5.44 -0.95 5.43
N THR A 21 5.65 0.17 6.12
CA THR A 21 6.82 0.34 6.96
C THR A 21 6.82 -0.57 8.17
N SER A 22 5.68 -0.70 8.85
CA SER A 22 5.48 -1.67 9.93
C SER A 22 5.67 -3.10 9.44
N TYR A 23 5.10 -3.47 8.29
CA TYR A 23 5.27 -4.80 7.71
C TYR A 23 6.73 -5.11 7.39
N HIS A 24 7.45 -4.20 6.74
CA HIS A 24 8.86 -4.42 6.41
C HIS A 24 9.73 -4.56 7.67
N ALA A 25 9.43 -3.82 8.74
CA ALA A 25 10.14 -3.98 10.02
C ALA A 25 9.88 -5.37 10.62
N GLU A 26 8.64 -5.86 10.59
CA GLU A 26 8.26 -7.19 11.06
C GLU A 26 8.90 -8.32 10.21
N ALA A 27 8.89 -8.16 8.89
CA ALA A 27 9.42 -9.15 7.94
C ALA A 27 10.96 -9.11 7.79
N GLY A 28 11.65 -8.20 8.48
CA GLY A 28 13.10 -8.04 8.37
C GLY A 28 13.58 -7.46 7.02
N ILE A 29 12.70 -6.77 6.29
CA ILE A 29 13.00 -6.17 4.98
C ILE A 29 13.68 -4.82 5.19
N THR A 30 14.99 -4.77 4.91
CA THR A 30 15.76 -3.52 4.94
C THR A 30 15.63 -2.79 3.62
N LEU A 31 14.94 -1.65 3.63
CA LEU A 31 14.69 -0.81 2.47
C LEU A 31 14.50 0.63 2.95
N SER A 32 15.11 1.60 2.28
CA SER A 32 14.99 3.01 2.66
C SER A 32 13.56 3.52 2.50
N ASP A 33 13.22 4.60 3.20
CA ASP A 33 11.89 5.20 3.12
C ASP A 33 11.62 5.74 1.71
N GLU A 34 12.63 6.32 1.06
CA GLU A 34 12.53 6.81 -0.32
C GLU A 34 12.20 5.67 -1.29
N ALA A 35 12.85 4.51 -1.13
CA ALA A 35 12.59 3.35 -1.96
C ALA A 35 11.21 2.72 -1.69
N ARG A 36 10.75 2.72 -0.43
CA ARG A 36 9.38 2.29 -0.09
C ARG A 36 8.34 3.20 -0.72
N ILE A 37 8.51 4.52 -0.60
CA ILE A 37 7.62 5.52 -1.21
C ILE A 37 7.60 5.35 -2.73
N ALA A 38 8.77 5.22 -3.37
CA ALA A 38 8.89 5.02 -4.80
C ALA A 38 8.19 3.74 -5.29
N GLY A 39 8.13 2.69 -4.45
CA GLY A 39 7.43 1.45 -4.77
C GLY A 39 5.90 1.55 -4.66
N VAL A 40 5.37 2.38 -3.74
CA VAL A 40 3.92 2.39 -3.44
C VAL A 40 3.17 3.59 -4.02
N ALA A 41 3.83 4.75 -4.18
CA ALA A 41 3.19 5.95 -4.71
C ALA A 41 2.61 5.74 -6.13
N PRO A 42 3.32 5.09 -7.08
CA PRO A 42 2.77 4.84 -8.41
C PRO A 42 1.48 4.00 -8.40
N LEU A 43 1.36 3.05 -7.47
CA LEU A 43 0.17 2.21 -7.32
C LEU A 43 -1.07 3.02 -6.89
N LEU A 44 -0.86 4.16 -6.23
CA LEU A 44 -1.92 5.09 -5.80
C LEU A 44 -2.27 6.12 -6.88
N GLU A 45 -1.33 6.45 -7.75
CA GLU A 45 -1.52 7.36 -8.90
C GLU A 45 -2.23 6.69 -10.08
N GLY A 46 -2.22 5.36 -10.11
CA GLY A 46 -2.85 4.56 -11.16
C GLY A 46 -1.85 4.25 -12.26
N ILE A 47 -1.24 3.07 -12.16
CA ILE A 47 -0.34 2.50 -13.17
C ILE A 47 -0.86 1.17 -13.69
N PRO A 48 -0.47 0.74 -14.90
CA PRO A 48 -0.93 -0.54 -15.46
C PRO A 48 -0.33 -1.77 -14.76
N HIS A 49 0.69 -1.61 -13.91
CA HIS A 49 1.41 -2.74 -13.30
C HIS A 49 0.82 -3.23 -11.97
N GLY A 50 -0.08 -2.48 -11.35
CA GLY A 50 -0.71 -2.92 -10.12
C GLY A 50 -1.54 -1.85 -9.43
N ILE A 51 -2.20 -2.27 -8.35
CA ILE A 51 -3.08 -1.44 -7.53
C ILE A 51 -2.90 -1.74 -6.04
N ALA A 52 -3.22 -0.75 -5.23
CA ALA A 52 -3.30 -0.90 -3.77
C ALA A 52 -4.77 -0.85 -3.32
N TYR A 53 -5.17 -1.78 -2.45
CA TYR A 53 -6.42 -1.70 -1.68
C TYR A 53 -6.12 -1.46 -0.21
N LEU A 54 -6.93 -0.64 0.44
CA LEU A 54 -6.95 -0.47 1.89
C LEU A 54 -8.05 -1.35 2.51
N ILE A 55 -7.72 -2.01 3.62
CA ILE A 55 -8.63 -2.87 4.38
C ILE A 55 -9.15 -2.09 5.60
N GLY A 56 -10.48 -2.00 5.74
CA GLY A 56 -11.14 -1.37 6.89
C GLY A 56 -11.73 0.02 6.60
N PRO A 57 -12.04 0.83 7.63
CA PRO A 57 -12.59 2.17 7.46
C PRO A 57 -11.64 3.09 6.65
N PRO A 58 -12.10 3.82 5.62
CA PRO A 58 -11.22 4.64 4.76
C PRO A 58 -10.39 5.69 5.53
N ARG A 59 -10.95 6.22 6.63
CA ARG A 59 -10.25 7.20 7.46
C ARG A 59 -9.16 6.58 8.33
N SER A 60 -9.26 5.31 8.69
CA SER A 60 -8.32 4.59 9.56
C SER A 60 -8.23 3.12 9.10
N PRO A 61 -7.54 2.85 7.99
CA PRO A 61 -7.34 1.50 7.50
C PRO A 61 -6.44 0.72 8.47
N ILE A 62 -6.66 -0.59 8.55
CA ILE A 62 -5.93 -1.50 9.44
C ILE A 62 -5.05 -2.49 8.67
N GLY A 63 -5.10 -2.46 7.34
CA GLY A 63 -4.30 -3.31 6.48
C GLY A 63 -4.35 -2.82 5.03
N TYR A 64 -3.55 -3.46 4.19
CA TYR A 64 -3.51 -3.20 2.76
C TYR A 64 -3.28 -4.48 1.96
N ILE A 65 -3.62 -4.45 0.68
CA ILE A 65 -3.29 -5.49 -0.31
C ILE A 65 -2.68 -4.78 -1.52
N ILE A 66 -1.52 -5.25 -1.97
CA ILE A 66 -0.97 -4.87 -3.27
C ILE A 66 -1.23 -6.02 -4.25
N ILE A 67 -1.85 -5.71 -5.38
CA ILE A 67 -2.05 -6.65 -6.49
C ILE A 67 -1.23 -6.15 -7.67
N THR A 68 -0.26 -6.95 -8.12
CA THR A 68 0.50 -6.68 -9.34
C THR A 68 -0.11 -7.43 -10.52
N PHE A 69 -0.24 -6.77 -11.67
CA PHE A 69 -0.85 -7.33 -12.89
C PHE A 69 0.19 -7.92 -13.87
N GLY A 70 1.48 -7.82 -13.55
CA GLY A 70 2.56 -8.39 -14.34
C GLY A 70 3.73 -8.83 -13.48
N TRP A 71 4.66 -9.56 -14.09
CA TRP A 71 6.01 -9.79 -13.57
C TRP A 71 6.91 -8.67 -14.08
N SER A 72 7.60 -7.97 -13.18
CA SER A 72 8.75 -7.10 -13.49
C SER A 72 10.02 -7.70 -12.92
#